data_AF-B2U6S2-F1
#
_entry.id   AF-B2U6S2-F1
#
_cell.length_a   1.000
_cell.length_b   1.000
_cell.length_c   1.000
_cell.angle_alpha   90.00
_cell.angle_beta   90.00
_cell.angle_gamma   90.00
#
_symmetry.space_group_name_H-M   'P 1'
#
loop_
_entity.id
_entity.type
_entity.pdbx_description
1 polymer ?
#
loop_
_entity_poly.entity_id
_entity_poly.type
_entity_poly.pdbx_seq_one_letter_code
_entity_poly.pdbx_strand_id
1 'polypeptide(L)' 'MYQLPETGYLRLRQIIGDPQAVPPVPAIIPVSKSTWWEGVRTGRYPPSIKTLGARITVWRVEDIRKLIQSTYGGGA' A
#
# COMPACT_ATOMS: atom_id res chain seq x y z
N MET A 1 17.18 3.56 4.83
CA MET A 1 16.38 2.38 4.42
C MET A 1 15.13 2.34 5.27
N TYR A 2 13.94 2.37 4.68
CA TYR A 2 12.68 2.25 5.44
C TYR A 2 12.28 0.78 5.44
N GLN A 3 12.60 0.05 6.52
CA GLN A 3 12.16 -1.33 6.68
C GLN A 3 10.69 -1.34 7.07
N LEU A 4 9.87 -2.04 6.29
CA LEU A 4 8.50 -2.30 6.70
C LEU A 4 8.50 -3.22 7.94
N PRO A 5 7.76 -2.87 9.00
CA PRO A 5 7.57 -3.77 10.15
C PRO A 5 6.91 -5.08 9.70
N GLU A 6 7.14 -6.18 10.43
CA GLU A 6 6.64 -7.51 10.04
C GLU A 6 5.11 -7.59 10.02
N THR A 7 4.47 -6.85 10.91
CA THR A 7 3.01 -6.75 11.02
C THR A 7 2.60 -5.29 11.23
N GLY A 8 1.35 -4.97 10.92
CA GLY A 8 0.78 -3.65 11.14
C GLY A 8 -0.04 -3.13 9.97
N TYR A 9 -0.31 -1.83 10.00
CA TYR A 9 -1.18 -1.13 9.07
C TYR A 9 -0.45 0.00 8.36
N LEU A 10 -0.64 0.08 7.04
CA LEU A 10 -0.14 1.14 6.19
C LEU A 10 -1.28 2.05 5.74
N ARG A 11 -0.98 3.34 5.64
CA ARG A 11 -1.88 4.31 4.97
C ARG A 11 -1.48 4.49 3.52
N LEU A 12 -2.41 5.02 2.74
CA LEU A 12 -2.20 5.28 1.31
C LEU A 12 -0.88 6.02 1.03
N ARG A 13 -0.59 7.12 1.72
CA ARG A 13 0.66 7.91 1.56
C ARG A 13 1.94 7.09 1.77
N GLN A 14 1.89 6.04 2.58
CA GLN A 14 3.05 5.14 2.77
C GLN A 14 3.18 4.12 1.64
N ILE A 15 2.06 3.74 1.01
CA ILE A 15 2.04 2.78 -0.08
C ILE A 15 2.50 3.43 -1.39
N ILE A 16 1.83 4.52 -1.77
CA ILE A 16 2.12 5.24 -3.04
C ILE A 16 3.25 6.25 -2.92
N GLY A 17 3.77 6.43 -1.71
CA GLY A 17 4.78 7.43 -1.39
C GLY A 17 4.22 8.84 -1.27
N ASP A 18 5.05 9.70 -0.73
CA ASP A 18 4.78 11.13 -0.60
C ASP A 18 6.07 11.95 -0.69
N PRO A 19 6.35 12.54 -1.86
CA PRO A 19 7.53 13.37 -2.05
C PRO A 19 7.45 14.71 -1.33
N GLN A 20 6.25 15.16 -0.91
CA GLN A 20 6.04 16.44 -0.23
C GLN A 20 6.08 16.32 1.31
N ALA A 21 6.10 15.10 1.84
CA ALA A 21 6.29 14.88 3.27
C ALA A 21 7.71 15.27 3.71
N VAL A 22 7.87 15.64 4.98
CA VAL A 22 9.17 15.93 5.59
C VAL A 22 9.37 14.99 6.78
N PRO A 23 10.28 14.00 6.71
CA PRO A 23 11.07 13.60 5.52
C PRO A 23 10.20 12.96 4.42
N PRO A 24 10.66 12.96 3.15
CA PRO A 24 9.93 12.35 2.04
C PRO A 24 9.65 10.87 2.31
N VAL A 25 8.42 10.43 2.02
CA VAL A 25 8.03 9.04 2.20
C VAL A 25 8.26 8.31 0.87
N PRO A 26 9.20 7.36 0.78
CA PRO A 26 9.39 6.60 -0.44
C PRO A 26 8.16 5.73 -0.73
N ALA A 27 7.81 5.60 -2.00
CA ALA A 27 6.73 4.72 -2.43
C ALA A 27 7.17 3.26 -2.34
N ILE A 28 6.29 2.40 -1.81
CA ILE A 28 6.45 0.94 -1.89
C ILE A 28 6.00 0.48 -3.28
N ILE A 29 4.88 1.03 -3.76
CA ILE A 29 4.33 0.78 -5.09
C ILE A 29 4.11 2.14 -5.75
N PRO A 30 4.98 2.58 -6.67
CA PRO A 30 4.98 3.94 -7.21
C PRO A 30 3.87 4.12 -8.26
N VAL A 31 2.62 4.14 -7.81
CA VAL A 31 1.43 4.38 -8.65
C VAL A 31 0.66 5.59 -8.14
N SER A 32 -0.12 6.21 -9.03
CA SER A 32 -0.98 7.32 -8.61
C SER A 32 -2.07 6.87 -7.63
N LYS A 33 -2.56 7.81 -6.81
CA LYS A 33 -3.70 7.59 -5.92
C LYS A 33 -4.92 7.02 -6.66
N SER A 34 -5.25 7.57 -7.83
CA SER A 34 -6.41 7.12 -8.62
C SER A 34 -6.23 5.70 -9.11
N THR A 35 -5.03 5.36 -9.60
CA THR A 35 -4.68 3.98 -10.00
C THR A 35 -4.82 3.02 -8.83
N TRP A 36 -4.38 3.42 -7.63
CA TRP A 36 -4.54 2.60 -6.42
C TRP A 36 -6.01 2.34 -6.09
N TRP A 37 -6.86 3.37 -6.03
CA TRP A 37 -8.27 3.17 -5.72
C TRP A 37 -9.01 2.35 -6.77
N GLU A 38 -8.70 2.55 -8.05
CA GLU A 38 -9.25 1.76 -9.13
C GLU A 38 -8.82 0.29 -9.03
N GLY A 39 -7.55 0.04 -8.69
CA GLY A 39 -7.06 -1.32 -8.47
C GLY A 39 -7.70 -2.00 -7.25
N VAL A 40 -7.97 -1.25 -6.17
CA VAL A 40 -8.73 -1.79 -5.02
C VAL A 40 -10.17 -2.11 -5.43
N ARG A 41 -10.82 -1.25 -6.21
CA ARG A 41 -12.20 -1.45 -6.70
C ARG A 41 -12.32 -2.65 -7.65
N THR A 42 -11.31 -2.86 -8.50
CA THR A 42 -11.27 -3.94 -9.50
C THR A 42 -10.70 -5.25 -8.96
N GLY A 43 -10.24 -5.28 -7.70
CA GLY A 43 -9.64 -6.46 -7.07
C GLY A 43 -8.18 -6.73 -7.45
N ARG A 44 -7.52 -5.82 -8.17
CA ARG A 44 -6.08 -5.88 -8.48
C ARG A 44 -5.21 -5.63 -7.24
N TYR A 45 -5.66 -4.77 -6.33
CA TYR A 45 -4.95 -4.42 -5.09
C TYR A 45 -5.74 -4.88 -3.86
N PRO A 46 -5.07 -5.11 -2.72
CA PRO A 46 -5.73 -5.64 -1.54
C PRO A 46 -6.84 -4.71 -1.01
N PRO A 47 -7.89 -5.30 -0.42
CA PRO A 47 -9.04 -4.55 0.05
C PRO A 47 -8.66 -3.59 1.18
N SER A 48 -9.30 -2.43 1.21
CA SER A 48 -9.05 -1.42 2.21
C SER A 48 -9.80 -1.72 3.51
N ILE A 49 -9.12 -1.61 4.66
CA ILE A 49 -9.68 -1.87 5.99
C ILE A 49 -10.01 -0.54 6.68
N LYS A 50 -11.20 -0.44 7.29
CA LYS A 50 -11.71 0.79 7.93
C LYS A 50 -11.91 0.68 9.45
N THR A 51 -11.32 -0.32 10.09
CA THR A 51 -11.61 -0.69 11.48
C THR A 51 -11.03 0.26 12.54
N LEU A 52 -10.12 1.18 12.18
CA LEU A 52 -9.49 2.11 13.14
C LEU A 52 -10.28 3.41 13.37
N GLY A 53 -11.35 3.69 12.61
CA GLY A 53 -12.21 4.87 12.83
C GLY A 53 -12.95 5.32 11.57
N ALA A 54 -13.95 6.19 11.74
CA ALA A 54 -14.91 6.58 10.69
C ALA A 54 -14.30 7.19 9.41
N ARG A 55 -13.03 7.59 9.43
CA ARG A 55 -12.32 8.19 8.28
C ARG A 55 -10.91 7.62 8.08
N ILE A 56 -10.60 6.50 8.73
CA ILE A 56 -9.27 5.91 8.69
C ILE A 56 -9.32 4.69 7.79
N THR A 57 -8.69 4.80 6.63
CA THR A 57 -8.48 3.67 5.73
C THR A 57 -7.04 3.20 5.80
N VAL A 58 -6.87 1.90 6.02
CA VAL A 58 -5.57 1.25 6.15
C VAL A 58 -5.52 -0.04 5.34
N TRP A 59 -4.31 -0.53 5.09
CA TRP A 59 -4.03 -1.83 4.50
C TRP A 59 -3.06 -2.60 5.40
N ARG A 60 -3.19 -3.92 5.47
CA ARG A 60 -2.21 -4.73 6.22
C ARG A 60 -0.89 -4.76 5.47
N VAL A 61 0.22 -4.68 6.20
CA VAL A 61 1.56 -4.84 5.63
C VAL A 61 1.68 -6.20 4.92
N GLU A 62 1.11 -7.24 5.49
CA GLU A 62 1.14 -8.61 4.96
C GLU A 62 0.50 -8.71 3.56
N ASP A 63 -0.64 -8.07 3.34
CA ASP A 63 -1.34 -8.10 2.05
C ASP A 63 -0.55 -7.35 0.97
N ILE A 64 0.11 -6.24 1.35
CA ILE A 64 0.98 -5.49 0.44
C ILE A 64 2.23 -6.32 0.10
N ARG A 65 2.82 -7.03 1.06
CA ARG A 65 3.95 -7.93 0.80
C ARG A 65 3.56 -9.09 -0.13
N LYS A 66 2.40 -9.70 0.09
CA LYS A 66 1.84 -10.74 -0.79
C LYS A 66 1.62 -10.23 -2.21
N LEU A 67 1.09 -9.01 -2.36
CA LEU A 67 0.92 -8.38 -3.67
C LEU A 67 2.25 -8.21 -4.41
N ILE A 68 3.30 -7.72 -3.72
CA ILE A 68 4.63 -7.55 -4.31
C ILE A 68 5.20 -8.90 -4.74
N GLN A 69 5.12 -9.91 -3.87
CA GLN A 69 5.58 -11.26 -4.18
C GLN A 69 4.83 -11.87 -5.37
N SER A 70 3.50 -11.71 -5.42
CA SER A 70 2.67 -12.24 -6.50
C SER A 70 2.87 -11.50 -7.82
N THR A 71 3.16 -10.19 -7.78
CA THR A 71 3.36 -9.37 -8.99
C THR A 71 4.73 -9.63 -9.64
N TYR A 72 5.74 -9.96 -8.83
CA TYR A 72 7.08 -10.33 -9.32
C TYR A 72 7.26 -11.84 -9.55
N GLY A 73 6.35 -12.69 -9.08
CA GLY A 73 6.34 -14.14 -9.32
C GLY A 73 5.80 -14.58 -10.69
N GLY A 74 5.50 -13.64 -11.59
CA GLY A 74 5.08 -13.90 -12.97
C GLY A 74 6.24 -14.10 -13.96
N GLY A 75 7.36 -14.63 -13.50
CA GLY A 75 8.54 -14.92 -14.31
C GLY A 75 9.33 -16.10 -13.74
N ALA A 76 9.00 -17.29 -14.25
CA ALA A 76 9.66 -18.60 -14.07
C ALA A 76 9.48 -19.30 -12.71
#